data_AF-A0A2V9P777-F1
#
_entry.id   AF-A0A2V9P777-F1
#
_cell.length_a   1.000
_cell.length_b   1.000
_cell.length_c   1.000
_cell.angle_alpha   90.00
_cell.angle_beta   90.00
_cell.angle_gamma   90.00
#
_symmetry.space_group_name_H-M   'P 1'
#
loop_
_entity.id
_entity.type
_entity.pdbx_description
1 polymer ?
#
loop_
_entity_poly.entity_id
_entity_poly.type
_entity_poly.pdbx_seq_one_letter_code
_entity_poly.pdbx_strand_id
1 'polypeptide(L)'
;MTKSGLFVHFGSKDKLEAAVVARAADLFHGHILDPADEEVEAGIGRVWALCDFGLEFVEKRVLPGGYFLSGAFFLHAGQDGFISRQIREVAREWLKALRKAVDEARRRGEIRSAVNAKRTAFELNSLLLGAQWSRLLNGLDYSRARSAILTKFKSLATEKIPAEAFDSVMAWQHYLETRPK
;
A
#
# COMPACT_ATOMS: atom_id res chain seq x y z
N MET A 1 32.27 -9.08 -1.09
CA MET A 1 32.59 -7.81 -0.42
C MET A 1 33.28 -8.07 0.91
N THR A 2 34.29 -7.30 1.28
CA THR A 2 34.96 -7.39 2.60
C THR A 2 34.35 -6.38 3.57
N LYS A 3 34.46 -6.64 4.89
CA LYS A 3 33.98 -5.73 5.94
C LYS A 3 34.61 -4.33 5.79
N SER A 4 35.90 -4.24 5.46
CA SER A 4 36.60 -2.97 5.25
C SER A 4 36.04 -2.18 4.06
N GLY A 5 35.70 -2.83 2.96
CA GLY A 5 35.06 -2.16 1.81
C GLY A 5 33.68 -1.58 2.15
N LEU A 6 32.90 -2.27 2.97
CA LEU A 6 31.59 -1.77 3.43
C LEU A 6 31.73 -0.52 4.32
N PHE A 7 32.73 -0.52 5.21
CA PHE A 7 33.04 0.65 6.06
C PHE A 7 33.53 1.85 5.25
N VAL A 8 34.24 1.64 4.13
CA VAL A 8 34.66 2.75 3.24
C VAL A 8 33.47 3.47 2.63
N HIS A 9 32.41 2.74 2.24
CA HIS A 9 31.23 3.34 1.62
C HIS A 9 30.26 3.99 2.61
N PHE A 10 30.05 3.39 3.78
CA PHE A 10 29.00 3.84 4.70
C PHE A 10 29.54 4.43 6.00
N GLY A 11 30.78 4.16 6.39
CA GLY A 11 31.42 4.68 7.61
C GLY A 11 30.91 4.06 8.92
N SER A 12 29.65 3.62 9.00
CA SER A 12 29.10 2.91 10.16
C SER A 12 27.94 1.99 9.77
N LYS A 13 27.59 1.08 10.69
CA LYS A 13 26.41 0.21 10.56
C LYS A 13 25.12 1.04 10.45
N ASP A 14 24.95 2.05 11.31
CA ASP A 14 23.75 2.88 11.32
C ASP A 14 23.58 3.66 10.02
N LYS A 15 24.68 4.13 9.42
CA LYS A 15 24.66 4.81 8.11
C LYS A 15 24.30 3.84 6.99
N LEU A 16 24.77 2.60 7.05
CA LEU A 16 24.35 1.55 6.12
C LEU A 16 22.86 1.24 6.27
N GLU A 17 22.37 1.01 7.50
CA GLU A 17 20.96 0.71 7.74
C GLU A 17 20.05 1.86 7.28
N ALA A 18 20.43 3.10 7.56
CA ALA A 18 19.74 4.28 7.06
C ALA A 18 19.69 4.33 5.52
N ALA A 19 20.80 4.01 4.85
CA ALA A 19 20.85 3.96 3.39
C ALA A 19 19.98 2.83 2.81
N VAL A 20 19.91 1.68 3.48
CA VAL A 20 19.02 0.57 3.10
C VAL A 20 17.56 0.98 3.25
N VAL A 21 17.18 1.60 4.36
CA VAL A 21 15.81 2.11 4.57
C VAL A 21 15.44 3.17 3.54
N ALA A 22 16.35 4.11 3.26
CA ALA A 22 16.14 5.13 2.23
C ALA A 22 15.91 4.49 0.86
N ARG A 23 16.76 3.53 0.46
CA ARG A 23 16.58 2.83 -0.81
C ARG A 23 15.27 2.03 -0.89
N ALA A 24 14.86 1.42 0.22
CA ALA A 24 13.58 0.71 0.30
C ALA A 24 12.39 1.68 0.19
N ALA A 25 12.50 2.88 0.76
CA ALA A 25 11.51 3.93 0.62
C ALA A 25 11.41 4.40 -0.83
N ASP A 26 12.53 4.66 -1.51
CA ASP A 26 12.53 5.07 -2.92
C ASP A 26 11.82 4.04 -3.82
N LEU A 27 12.08 2.75 -3.58
CA LEU A 27 11.41 1.67 -4.31
C LEU A 27 9.92 1.61 -3.97
N PHE A 28 9.54 1.83 -2.71
CA PHE A 28 8.13 1.88 -2.32
C PHE A 28 7.38 3.03 -3.00
N HIS A 29 7.98 4.22 -3.05
CA HIS A 29 7.39 5.37 -3.76
C HIS A 29 7.22 5.06 -5.25
N GLY A 30 8.31 4.72 -5.94
CA GLY A 30 8.30 4.53 -7.39
C GLY A 30 7.49 3.34 -7.91
N HIS A 31 7.15 2.37 -7.05
CA HIS A 31 6.31 1.22 -7.43
C HIS A 31 4.87 1.30 -6.96
N ILE A 32 4.55 2.18 -6.00
CA ILE A 32 3.22 2.21 -5.37
C ILE A 32 2.65 3.62 -5.35
N LEU A 33 3.34 4.56 -4.72
CA LEU A 33 2.79 5.90 -4.50
C LEU A 33 2.77 6.72 -5.79
N ASP A 34 3.90 6.79 -6.49
CA ASP A 34 4.04 7.63 -7.68
C ASP A 34 3.13 7.12 -8.82
N PRO A 35 3.12 5.82 -9.18
CA PRO A 35 2.21 5.33 -10.23
C PRO A 35 0.73 5.53 -9.88
N ALA A 36 0.34 5.40 -8.61
CA ALA A 36 -1.05 5.60 -8.21
C ALA A 36 -1.50 7.07 -8.32
N ASP A 37 -0.61 8.02 -8.03
CA ASP A 37 -0.91 9.45 -8.17
C ASP A 37 -0.82 9.91 -9.64
N GLU A 38 0.11 9.38 -10.44
CA GLU A 38 0.39 9.79 -11.83
C GLU A 38 -0.52 9.12 -12.87
N GLU A 39 -0.74 7.81 -12.76
CA GLU A 39 -1.39 7.01 -13.82
C GLU A 39 -2.88 6.82 -13.58
N VAL A 40 -3.34 6.92 -12.33
CA VAL A 40 -4.71 6.59 -11.95
C VAL A 40 -5.45 7.85 -11.54
N GLU A 41 -6.57 8.15 -12.20
CA GLU A 41 -7.41 9.29 -11.84
C GLU A 41 -7.91 9.22 -10.39
N ALA A 42 -7.97 10.38 -9.74
CA ALA A 42 -8.48 10.53 -8.37
C ALA A 42 -9.85 9.86 -8.22
N GLY A 43 -10.10 9.16 -7.11
CA GLY A 43 -11.35 8.42 -6.91
C GLY A 43 -11.14 7.05 -6.28
N ILE A 44 -12.19 6.24 -6.24
CA ILE A 44 -12.14 4.90 -5.64
C ILE A 44 -11.17 3.98 -6.41
N GLY A 45 -10.98 4.22 -7.71
CA GLY A 45 -10.00 3.52 -8.54
C GLY A 45 -8.56 3.75 -8.06
N ARG A 46 -8.22 4.95 -7.57
CA ARG A 46 -6.91 5.21 -6.96
C ARG A 46 -6.74 4.51 -5.61
N VAL A 47 -7.83 4.38 -4.83
CA VAL A 47 -7.82 3.58 -3.59
C VAL A 47 -7.54 2.11 -3.92
N TRP A 48 -8.17 1.58 -4.96
CA TRP A 48 -7.87 0.24 -5.48
C TRP A 48 -6.40 0.11 -5.88
N ALA A 49 -5.91 1.01 -6.73
CA ALA A 49 -4.57 0.96 -7.28
C ALA A 49 -3.50 0.95 -6.18
N LEU A 50 -3.60 1.82 -5.17
CA LEU A 50 -2.69 1.81 -4.03
C LEU A 50 -2.65 0.44 -3.34
N CYS A 51 -3.81 -0.16 -3.08
CA CYS A 51 -3.89 -1.49 -2.47
C CYS A 51 -3.32 -2.57 -3.38
N ASP A 52 -3.66 -2.56 -4.66
CA ASP A 52 -3.27 -3.57 -5.63
C ASP A 52 -1.77 -3.51 -5.93
N PHE A 53 -1.21 -2.32 -6.14
CA PHE A 53 0.25 -2.11 -6.25
C PHE A 53 0.96 -2.55 -4.98
N GLY A 54 0.40 -2.28 -3.79
CA GLY A 54 0.95 -2.78 -2.53
C GLY A 54 1.00 -4.32 -2.45
N LEU A 55 -0.06 -5.00 -2.91
CA LEU A 55 -0.09 -6.46 -2.98
C LEU A 55 0.91 -6.98 -4.02
N GLU A 56 0.94 -6.39 -5.22
CA GLU A 56 1.87 -6.77 -6.29
C GLU A 56 3.33 -6.56 -5.91
N PHE A 57 3.66 -5.47 -5.24
CA PHE A 57 5.02 -5.16 -4.78
C PHE A 57 5.60 -6.29 -3.91
N VAL A 58 4.74 -6.83 -3.04
CA VAL A 58 5.09 -7.95 -2.18
C VAL A 58 5.10 -9.27 -2.97
N GLU A 59 4.13 -9.47 -3.86
CA GLU A 59 4.00 -10.68 -4.69
C GLU A 59 5.20 -10.88 -5.62
N LYS A 60 5.63 -9.79 -6.28
CA LYS A 60 6.79 -9.72 -7.16
C LYS A 60 8.12 -9.69 -6.40
N ARG A 61 8.09 -9.65 -5.06
CA ARG A 61 9.27 -9.58 -4.17
C ARG A 61 10.24 -8.47 -4.58
N VAL A 62 9.72 -7.27 -4.85
CA VAL A 62 10.53 -6.10 -5.25
C VAL A 62 11.60 -5.81 -4.19
N LEU A 63 11.27 -5.99 -2.92
CA LEU A 63 12.23 -6.05 -1.83
C LEU A 63 12.45 -7.49 -1.35
N PRO A 64 13.63 -7.81 -0.79
CA PRO A 64 13.92 -9.13 -0.27
C PRO A 64 12.85 -9.63 0.70
N GLY A 65 12.40 -10.86 0.49
CA GLY A 65 11.35 -11.49 1.30
C GLY A 65 9.94 -10.90 1.09
N GLY A 66 9.75 -9.87 0.26
CA GLY A 66 8.46 -9.22 0.00
C GLY A 66 7.95 -8.32 1.13
N TYR A 67 8.38 -8.53 2.37
CA TYR A 67 7.86 -7.86 3.57
C TYR A 67 8.89 -6.95 4.25
N PHE A 68 9.94 -6.54 3.54
CA PHE A 68 11.04 -5.79 4.14
C PHE A 68 10.57 -4.57 4.94
N LEU A 69 9.69 -3.73 4.37
CA LEU A 69 9.23 -2.51 5.04
C LEU A 69 8.29 -2.80 6.23
N SER A 70 7.39 -3.77 6.13
CA SER A 70 6.53 -4.14 7.26
C SER A 70 7.34 -4.80 8.38
N GLY A 71 8.30 -5.67 8.04
CA GLY A 71 9.24 -6.24 9.00
C GLY A 71 10.11 -5.18 9.68
N ALA A 72 10.70 -4.26 8.90
CA ALA A 72 11.48 -3.15 9.42
C ALA A 72 10.63 -2.25 10.33
N PHE A 73 9.36 -2.01 9.98
CA PHE A 73 8.42 -1.28 10.82
C PHE A 73 8.24 -1.94 12.19
N PHE A 74 7.89 -3.22 12.23
CA PHE A 74 7.69 -3.90 13.52
C PHE A 74 8.98 -4.01 14.34
N LEU A 75 10.14 -4.12 13.69
CA LEU A 75 11.42 -4.23 14.39
C LEU A 75 11.93 -2.91 14.97
N HIS A 76 11.78 -1.81 14.23
CA HIS A 76 12.45 -0.55 14.56
C HIS A 76 11.52 0.59 14.93
N ALA A 77 10.26 0.60 14.48
CA ALA A 77 9.40 1.76 14.67
C ALA A 77 9.05 2.00 16.15
N GLY A 78 9.24 1.03 17.06
CA GLY A 78 9.07 1.25 18.51
C GLY A 78 10.27 1.93 19.19
N GLN A 79 11.40 2.05 18.50
CA GLN A 79 12.67 2.52 19.07
C GLN A 79 12.84 4.03 18.89
N ASP A 80 13.86 4.59 19.54
CA ASP A 80 14.32 5.96 19.30
C ASP A 80 15.39 6.01 18.20
N GLY A 81 15.68 7.21 17.71
CA GLY A 81 16.78 7.45 16.76
C GLY A 81 16.34 7.65 15.31
N PHE A 82 17.33 7.82 14.44
CA PHE A 82 17.13 8.25 13.05
C PHE A 82 16.40 7.20 12.19
N ILE A 83 16.80 5.93 12.31
CA ILE A 83 16.21 4.82 11.54
C ILE A 83 14.73 4.66 11.86
N SER A 84 14.36 4.67 13.14
CA SER A 84 12.96 4.63 13.59
C SER A 84 12.14 5.79 12.99
N ARG A 85 12.69 7.02 12.97
CA ARG A 85 12.00 8.16 12.35
C ARG A 85 11.78 7.98 10.85
N GLN A 86 12.77 7.48 10.11
CA GLN A 86 12.63 7.22 8.66
C GLN A 86 11.55 6.16 8.40
N ILE A 87 11.57 5.05 9.13
CA ILE A 87 10.60 3.97 8.99
C ILE A 87 9.17 4.45 9.33
N ARG A 88 9.02 5.25 10.40
CA ARG A 88 7.74 5.87 10.75
C ARG A 88 7.28 6.89 9.69
N GLU A 89 8.18 7.55 8.97
CA GLU A 89 7.80 8.45 7.87
C GLU A 89 7.20 7.67 6.71
N VAL A 90 7.85 6.59 6.24
CA VAL A 90 7.31 5.73 5.17
C VAL A 90 5.90 5.21 5.51
N ALA A 91 5.70 4.75 6.75
CA ALA A 91 4.39 4.30 7.20
C ALA A 91 3.35 5.44 7.24
N ARG A 92 3.75 6.66 7.61
CA ARG A 92 2.87 7.83 7.61
C ARG A 92 2.50 8.26 6.19
N GLU A 93 3.45 8.25 5.26
CA GLU A 93 3.23 8.54 3.84
C GLU A 93 2.23 7.57 3.23
N TRP A 94 2.41 6.27 3.49
CA TRP A 94 1.49 5.23 3.05
C TRP A 94 0.05 5.46 3.54
N LEU A 95 -0.15 5.63 4.86
CA LEU A 95 -1.48 5.87 5.43
C LEU A 95 -2.09 7.20 4.97
N LYS A 96 -1.25 8.22 4.74
CA LYS A 96 -1.66 9.51 4.19
C LYS A 96 -2.15 9.37 2.76
N ALA A 97 -1.47 8.58 1.91
CA ALA A 97 -1.87 8.31 0.53
C ALA A 97 -3.21 7.58 0.46
N LEU A 98 -3.39 6.49 1.23
CA LEU A 98 -4.67 5.78 1.34
C LEU A 98 -5.80 6.72 1.77
N ARG A 99 -5.57 7.52 2.83
CA ARG A 99 -6.57 8.49 3.31
C ARG A 99 -6.92 9.53 2.25
N LYS A 100 -5.90 10.11 1.59
CA LYS A 100 -6.07 11.11 0.53
C LYS A 100 -6.94 10.55 -0.59
N ALA A 101 -6.65 9.35 -1.08
CA ALA A 101 -7.42 8.70 -2.14
C ALA A 101 -8.87 8.44 -1.73
N VAL A 102 -9.12 8.02 -0.48
CA VAL A 102 -10.50 7.84 0.04
C VAL A 102 -11.24 9.19 0.12
N ASP A 103 -10.58 10.25 0.55
CA ASP A 103 -11.19 11.60 0.59
C ASP A 103 -11.47 12.15 -0.82
N GLU A 104 -10.65 11.80 -1.82
CA GLU A 104 -10.90 12.12 -3.22
C GLU A 104 -12.12 11.35 -3.77
N ALA A 105 -12.21 10.06 -3.47
CA ALA A 105 -13.38 9.24 -3.83
C ALA A 105 -14.67 9.75 -3.20
N ARG A 106 -14.61 10.26 -1.96
CA ARG A 106 -15.74 10.93 -1.31
C ARG A 106 -16.14 12.21 -2.05
N ARG A 107 -15.17 13.05 -2.42
CA ARG A 107 -15.41 14.29 -3.18
C ARG A 107 -16.01 14.04 -4.57
N ARG A 108 -15.65 12.92 -5.22
CA ARG A 108 -16.23 12.48 -6.50
C ARG A 108 -17.62 11.83 -6.38
N GLY A 109 -18.12 11.65 -5.16
CA GLY A 109 -19.38 10.97 -4.89
C GLY A 109 -19.34 9.47 -5.20
N GLU A 110 -18.15 8.85 -5.22
CA GLU A 110 -17.95 7.41 -5.45
C GLU A 110 -17.97 6.63 -4.14
N ILE A 111 -17.56 7.28 -3.04
CA ILE A 111 -17.70 6.78 -1.67
C ILE A 111 -18.67 7.70 -0.92
N ARG A 112 -19.54 7.11 -0.09
CA ARG A 112 -20.54 7.88 0.68
C ARG A 112 -19.88 8.94 1.56
N SER A 113 -20.46 10.13 1.60
CA SER A 113 -19.89 11.31 2.28
C SER A 113 -19.67 11.10 3.79
N ALA A 114 -20.50 10.28 4.45
CA ALA A 114 -20.39 9.95 5.87
C ALA A 114 -19.22 9.01 6.22
N VAL A 115 -18.54 8.41 5.24
CA VAL A 115 -17.41 7.50 5.47
C VAL A 115 -16.22 8.26 6.06
N ASN A 116 -15.65 7.72 7.14
CA ASN A 116 -14.44 8.27 7.75
C ASN A 116 -13.18 7.77 7.03
N ALA A 117 -12.55 8.62 6.22
CA ALA A 117 -11.38 8.25 5.43
C ALA A 117 -10.17 7.78 6.25
N LYS A 118 -9.95 8.34 7.44
CA LYS A 118 -8.85 7.90 8.32
C LYS A 118 -9.09 6.46 8.81
N ARG A 119 -10.33 6.15 9.21
CA ARG A 119 -10.72 4.80 9.60
C ARG A 119 -10.61 3.83 8.42
N THR A 120 -11.09 4.21 7.24
CA THR A 120 -11.00 3.37 6.04
C THR A 120 -9.55 3.08 5.65
N ALA A 121 -8.65 4.07 5.71
CA ALA A 121 -7.23 3.86 5.45
C ALA A 121 -6.59 2.86 6.43
N PHE A 122 -6.95 2.94 7.72
CA PHE A 122 -6.52 1.96 8.72
C PHE A 122 -7.06 0.54 8.40
N GLU A 123 -8.34 0.42 8.05
CA GLU A 123 -8.96 -0.87 7.72
C GLU A 123 -8.34 -1.51 6.47
N LEU A 124 -8.07 -0.71 5.43
CA LEU A 124 -7.38 -1.17 4.22
C LEU A 124 -5.96 -1.63 4.52
N ASN A 125 -5.19 -0.84 5.26
CA ASN A 125 -3.85 -1.24 5.69
C ASN A 125 -3.87 -2.54 6.52
N SER A 126 -4.89 -2.72 7.36
CA SER A 126 -5.07 -3.95 8.16
C SER A 126 -5.34 -5.16 7.28
N LEU A 127 -6.17 -5.03 6.23
CA LEU A 127 -6.39 -6.09 5.24
C LEU A 127 -5.10 -6.46 4.51
N LEU A 128 -4.30 -5.47 4.12
CA LEU A 128 -3.04 -5.70 3.41
C LEU A 128 -2.00 -6.38 4.31
N LEU A 129 -1.86 -5.97 5.57
CA LEU A 129 -1.01 -6.69 6.53
C LEU A 129 -1.51 -8.13 6.78
N GLY A 130 -2.82 -8.33 6.90
CA GLY A 130 -3.40 -9.67 7.01
C GLY A 130 -3.14 -10.54 5.78
N ALA A 131 -3.13 -9.94 4.59
CA ALA A 131 -2.76 -10.62 3.35
C ALA A 131 -1.32 -11.13 3.39
N GLN A 132 -0.39 -10.29 3.86
CA GLN A 132 1.02 -10.65 4.02
C GLN A 132 1.20 -11.89 4.92
N TRP A 133 0.47 -11.93 6.03
CA TRP A 133 0.45 -13.08 6.94
C TRP A 133 -0.12 -14.33 6.27
N SER A 134 -1.25 -14.20 5.57
CA SER A 134 -1.88 -15.33 4.87
C SER A 134 -0.94 -15.94 3.82
N ARG A 135 -0.18 -15.10 3.12
CA ARG A 135 0.80 -15.56 2.13
C ARG A 135 2.00 -16.26 2.77
N LEU A 136 2.49 -15.78 3.92
CA LEU A 136 3.55 -16.46 4.67
C LEU A 136 3.13 -17.86 5.17
N LEU A 137 1.87 -18.02 5.57
CA LEU A 137 1.37 -19.31 6.08
C LEU A 137 1.14 -20.34 4.96
N ASN A 138 0.49 -19.93 3.87
CA ASN A 138 -0.10 -20.87 2.91
C ASN A 138 0.42 -20.73 1.48
N GLY A 139 1.34 -19.80 1.21
CA GLY A 139 1.87 -19.55 -0.14
C GLY A 139 0.85 -19.05 -1.16
N LEU A 140 -0.38 -18.77 -0.72
CA LEU A 140 -1.49 -18.34 -1.57
C LEU A 140 -1.18 -16.99 -2.24
N ASP A 141 -1.81 -16.78 -3.40
CA ASP A 141 -1.87 -15.49 -4.05
C ASP A 141 -2.67 -14.48 -3.20
N TYR A 142 -2.77 -13.24 -3.68
CA TYR A 142 -3.53 -12.20 -3.02
C TYR A 142 -5.00 -12.09 -3.49
N SER A 143 -5.56 -13.12 -4.12
CA SER A 143 -6.96 -13.14 -4.58
C SER A 143 -7.95 -12.89 -3.44
N ARG A 144 -7.74 -13.52 -2.28
CA ARG A 144 -8.57 -13.33 -1.07
C ARG A 144 -8.50 -11.90 -0.54
N ALA A 145 -7.31 -11.29 -0.58
CA ALA A 145 -7.12 -9.91 -0.15
C ALA A 145 -7.85 -8.94 -1.08
N ARG A 146 -7.70 -9.13 -2.40
CA ARG A 146 -8.41 -8.38 -3.44
C ARG A 146 -9.93 -8.49 -3.28
N SER A 147 -10.45 -9.70 -3.07
CA SER A 147 -11.88 -9.93 -2.81
C SER A 147 -12.38 -9.24 -1.52
N ALA A 148 -11.59 -9.27 -0.44
CA ALA A 148 -11.92 -8.57 0.80
C ALA A 148 -11.93 -7.04 0.62
N ILE A 149 -11.01 -6.50 -0.17
CA ILE A 149 -10.99 -5.07 -0.53
C ILE A 149 -12.22 -4.70 -1.35
N LEU A 150 -12.62 -5.51 -2.34
CA LEU A 150 -13.86 -5.26 -3.10
C LEU A 150 -15.11 -5.32 -2.23
N THR A 151 -15.18 -6.28 -1.32
CA THR A 151 -16.28 -6.36 -0.33
C THR A 151 -16.33 -5.09 0.52
N LYS A 152 -15.16 -4.59 0.94
CA LYS A 152 -15.05 -3.32 1.65
C LYS A 152 -15.53 -2.16 0.79
N PHE A 153 -15.12 -2.08 -0.48
CA PHE A 153 -15.55 -1.02 -1.38
C PHE A 153 -17.05 -1.06 -1.66
N LYS A 154 -17.64 -2.23 -1.92
CA LYS A 154 -19.09 -2.43 -2.03
C LYS A 154 -19.81 -1.86 -0.81
N SER A 155 -19.26 -2.11 0.38
CA SER A 155 -19.81 -1.58 1.63
C SER A 155 -19.70 -0.07 1.77
N LEU A 156 -18.83 0.64 1.03
CA LEU A 156 -18.56 2.08 1.18
C LEU A 156 -19.07 2.92 -0.01
N ALA A 157 -19.26 2.29 -1.16
CA ALA A 157 -19.62 2.92 -2.42
C ALA A 157 -21.02 3.55 -2.39
N THR A 158 -21.21 4.53 -3.27
CA THR A 158 -22.54 5.05 -3.63
C THR A 158 -23.11 4.26 -4.80
N GLU A 159 -24.36 4.53 -5.14
CA GLU A 159 -25.06 4.06 -6.34
C GLU A 159 -24.43 4.54 -7.67
N LYS A 160 -23.44 5.45 -7.63
CA LYS A 160 -22.68 5.87 -8.82
C LYS A 160 -21.84 4.72 -9.39
N ILE A 161 -21.52 3.72 -8.56
CA ILE A 161 -20.80 2.52 -8.98
C ILE A 161 -21.79 1.37 -9.06
N PRO A 162 -21.95 0.71 -10.22
CA PRO A 162 -22.83 -0.45 -10.34
C PRO A 162 -22.44 -1.54 -9.34
N ALA A 163 -23.43 -2.18 -8.72
CA ALA A 163 -23.19 -3.16 -7.64
C ALA A 163 -22.42 -4.39 -8.14
N GLU A 164 -22.60 -4.75 -9.40
CA GLU A 164 -21.94 -5.83 -10.13
C GLU A 164 -20.43 -5.59 -10.32
N ALA A 165 -19.97 -4.34 -10.28
CA ALA A 165 -18.54 -4.02 -10.37
C ALA A 165 -17.74 -4.63 -9.20
N PHE A 166 -18.39 -4.93 -8.08
CA PHE A 166 -17.75 -5.49 -6.90
C PHE A 166 -17.81 -7.02 -6.80
N ASP A 167 -18.46 -7.70 -7.75
CA ASP A 167 -18.72 -9.14 -7.63
C ASP A 167 -17.46 -9.99 -7.88
N SER A 168 -16.47 -9.46 -8.60
CA SER A 168 -15.18 -10.10 -8.79
C SER A 168 -14.09 -9.08 -9.17
N VAL A 169 -12.83 -9.49 -9.07
CA VAL A 169 -11.69 -8.68 -9.54
C VAL A 169 -11.79 -8.39 -11.04
N MET A 170 -12.24 -9.37 -11.84
CA MET A 170 -12.45 -9.16 -13.28
C MET A 170 -13.56 -8.14 -13.56
N ALA A 171 -14.69 -8.22 -12.85
CA ALA A 171 -15.78 -7.24 -12.99
C ALA A 171 -15.32 -5.84 -12.57
N TRP A 172 -14.52 -5.74 -11.52
CA TRP A 172 -13.94 -4.49 -11.06
C TRP A 172 -12.99 -3.86 -12.09
N GLN A 173 -12.09 -4.65 -12.65
CA GLN A 173 -11.17 -4.20 -13.70
C GLN A 173 -11.94 -3.71 -14.93
N HIS A 174 -12.93 -4.49 -15.37
CA HIS A 174 -13.79 -4.10 -16.49
C HIS A 174 -14.53 -2.77 -16.21
N TYR A 175 -15.03 -2.57 -14.98
CA TYR A 175 -15.62 -1.29 -14.58
C TYR A 175 -14.60 -0.15 -14.66
N LEU A 176 -13.38 -0.32 -14.15
CA LEU A 176 -12.35 0.72 -14.21
C LEU A 176 -11.96 1.11 -15.64
N GLU A 177 -11.98 0.15 -16.58
CA GLU A 177 -11.69 0.38 -18.00
C GLU A 177 -12.83 1.09 -18.74
N THR A 178 -14.09 0.81 -18.36
CA THR A 178 -15.27 1.27 -19.09
C THR A 178 -16.01 2.45 -18.43
N ARG A 179 -15.62 2.83 -17.21
CA ARG A 179 -16.29 3.91 -16.47
C ARG A 179 -16.20 5.27 -17.20
N PRO A 180 -17.22 6.12 -17.07
CA PRO A 180 -17.13 7.51 -17.49
C PRO A 180 -16.04 8.23 -16.71
N LYS A 181 -15.23 9.05 -17.40
CA LYS A 181 -14.20 9.90 -16.77
C LYS A 181 -14.82 10.98 -15.89
#